data_AF-A0A0B8P4N5-F1
#
_entry.id   AF-A0A0B8P4N5-F1
#
_cell.length_a   1.000
_cell.length_b   1.000
_cell.length_c   1.000
_cell.angle_alpha   90.00
_cell.angle_beta   90.00
_cell.angle_gamma   90.00
#
_symmetry.space_group_name_H-M   'P 1'
#
loop_
_entity.id
_entity.type
_entity.pdbx_description
1 polymer ?
#
loop_
_entity_poly.entity_id
_entity_poly.type
_entity_poly.pdbx_seq_one_letter_code
_entity_poly.pdbx_strand_id
1 'polypeptide(L)' 'MEQPHEIKEVSIGRNSFIGYGAVILPGTILGEQCVVGANSVVRGKFPSFAVIAGNPAKIIKRYDQEKDKWIKV' A
#
# COMPACT_ATOMS: atom_id res chain seq x y z
N MET A 1 20.24 2.18 24.40
CA MET A 1 19.08 1.57 23.73
C MET A 1 19.42 1.50 22.26
N GLU A 2 19.80 0.33 21.76
CA GLU A 2 20.07 0.14 20.34
C GLU A 2 18.79 -0.36 19.68
N GLN A 3 18.27 0.42 18.73
CA GLN A 3 17.11 0.00 17.95
C GLN A 3 17.62 -0.87 16.79
N PRO A 4 17.04 -2.06 16.56
CA PRO A 4 17.47 -2.92 15.47
C PRO A 4 17.21 -2.24 14.12
N HIS A 5 18.22 -2.26 13.24
CA HIS A 5 18.08 -1.80 11.86
C HIS A 5 17.50 -2.92 11.01
N GLU A 6 16.25 -2.78 10.58
CA GLU A 6 15.61 -3.72 9.67
C GLU A 6 15.79 -3.25 8.22
N ILE A 7 16.59 -3.99 7.45
CA ILE A 7 16.83 -3.73 6.02
C ILE A 7 16.17 -4.84 5.22
N LYS A 8 15.09 -4.50 4.51
CA LYS A 8 14.37 -5.42 3.63
C LYS A 8 13.94 -4.66 2.38
N GLU A 9 14.02 -5.34 1.24
CA GLU A 9 13.59 -4.79 -0.04
C GLU A 9 12.12 -4.34 0.02
N VAL A 10 11.85 -3.18 -0.57
CA VAL A 10 10.50 -2.66 -0.79
C VAL A 10 10.21 -2.78 -2.28
N SER A 11 9.08 -3.39 -2.63
CA SER A 11 8.63 -3.53 -4.01
C SER A 11 7.35 -2.73 -4.23
N ILE A 12 7.36 -1.85 -5.22
CA ILE A 12 6.20 -1.06 -5.62
C ILE A 12 5.86 -1.39 -7.07
N GLY A 13 4.71 -2.03 -7.27
CA GLY A 13 4.23 -2.41 -8.59
C GLY A 13 3.95 -1.20 -9.50
N ARG A 14 4.02 -1.44 -10.81
CA ARG A 14 3.85 -0.44 -11.85
C ARG A 14 2.54 0.35 -11.68
N ASN A 15 2.58 1.64 -12.03
CA ASN A 15 1.42 2.54 -12.00
C ASN A 15 0.76 2.70 -10.61
N SER A 16 1.47 2.37 -9.53
CA SER A 16 0.99 2.64 -8.19
C SER A 16 1.14 4.13 -7.84
N PHE A 17 0.14 4.68 -7.17
CA PHE A 17 0.16 6.02 -6.63
C PHE A 17 0.50 5.98 -5.14
N ILE A 18 1.49 6.77 -4.74
CA ILE A 18 1.89 6.93 -3.34
C ILE A 18 1.49 8.33 -2.87
N GLY A 19 0.50 8.39 -1.97
CA GLY A 19 0.04 9.65 -1.41
C GLY A 19 1.10 10.35 -0.57
N TYR A 20 1.04 11.69 -0.53
CA TYR A 20 1.98 12.51 0.22
C TYR A 20 2.07 12.10 1.69
N GLY A 21 3.30 12.06 2.21
CA GLY A 21 3.57 11.69 3.60
C GLY A 21 3.33 10.21 3.95
N ALA A 22 3.02 9.35 2.97
CA ALA A 22 2.95 7.92 3.22
C ALA A 22 4.33 7.36 3.59
N VAL A 23 4.36 6.50 4.60
CA VAL A 23 5.53 5.79 5.09
C VAL A 23 5.42 4.32 4.69
N ILE A 24 6.34 3.86 3.85
CA ILE A 24 6.40 2.47 3.40
C ILE A 24 7.48 1.75 4.22
N LEU A 25 7.08 0.78 5.05
CA LEU A 25 8.00 0.09 5.95
C LEU A 25 8.81 -1.01 5.22
N PRO A 26 10.00 -1.38 5.73
CA PRO A 26 10.84 -2.43 5.14
C PRO A 26 10.07 -3.73 4.87
N GLY A 27 10.31 -4.35 3.70
CA GLY A 27 9.65 -5.61 3.32
C GLY A 27 8.23 -5.47 2.79
N THR A 28 7.75 -4.23 2.60
CA THR A 28 6.43 -3.99 2.00
C THR A 28 6.46 -4.31 0.50
N ILE A 29 5.42 -5.03 0.05
CA ILE A 29 5.21 -5.37 -1.35
C ILE A 29 3.85 -4.85 -1.78
N LEU A 30 3.83 -3.94 -2.76
CA LEU A 30 2.62 -3.46 -3.40
C LEU A 30 2.53 -4.07 -4.80
N GLY A 31 1.37 -4.65 -5.14
CA GLY A 31 1.06 -5.02 -6.51
C GLY A 31 0.93 -3.80 -7.42
N GLU A 32 0.54 -4.04 -8.67
CA GLU A 32 0.36 -2.97 -9.67
C GLU A 32 -0.90 -2.15 -9.41
N GLN A 33 -0.90 -0.89 -9.84
CA GLN A 33 -2.07 0.01 -9.77
C GLN A 33 -2.64 0.14 -8.34
N CYS A 34 -1.79 0.09 -7.32
CA CYS A 34 -2.21 0.38 -5.96
C CYS A 34 -2.35 1.89 -5.73
N VAL A 35 -3.24 2.29 -4.83
CA VAL A 35 -3.40 3.68 -4.40
C VAL A 35 -3.17 3.75 -2.90
N VAL A 36 -2.03 4.31 -2.48
CA VAL A 36 -1.74 4.53 -1.06
C VAL A 36 -2.23 5.92 -0.66
N GLY A 37 -3.10 6.00 0.35
CA GLY A 37 -3.62 7.26 0.88
C GLY A 37 -2.54 8.10 1.57
N ALA A 38 -2.71 9.41 1.59
CA ALA A 38 -1.81 10.33 2.27
C ALA A 38 -1.62 9.97 3.76
N ASN A 39 -0.42 10.21 4.28
CA ASN A 39 -0.03 9.93 5.68
C ASN A 39 -0.26 8.48 6.16
N SER A 40 -0.34 7.51 5.24
CA SER A 40 -0.53 6.11 5.60
C SER A 40 0.78 5.45 6.04
N VAL A 41 0.73 4.54 7.02
CA VAL A 41 1.88 3.71 7.42
C VAL A 41 1.66 2.29 6.94
N VAL A 42 2.35 1.93 5.87
CA VAL A 42 2.12 0.70 5.11
C VAL A 42 3.14 -0.36 5.49
N ARG A 43 2.65 -1.54 5.86
CA ARG A 43 3.46 -2.74 6.14
C ARG A 43 2.78 -3.99 5.60
N GLY A 44 3.57 -4.91 5.03
CA GLY A 44 3.10 -6.21 4.55
C GLY A 44 2.93 -6.27 3.04
N LYS A 45 2.11 -7.22 2.57
CA LYS A 45 1.91 -7.49 1.14
C LYS A 45 0.50 -7.12 0.73
N PHE A 46 0.37 -6.35 -0.35
CA PHE A 46 -0.90 -5.88 -0.89
C PHE A 46 -1.05 -6.30 -2.35
N PRO A 47 -2.21 -6.84 -2.75
CA PRO A 47 -2.46 -7.26 -4.12
C PRO A 47 -2.62 -6.05 -5.04
N SER A 48 -2.48 -6.27 -6.35
CA SER A 48 -2.77 -5.27 -7.38
C SER A 48 -4.20 -4.72 -7.25
N PHE A 49 -4.40 -3.49 -7.71
CA PHE A 49 -5.69 -2.79 -7.69
C PHE A 49 -6.33 -2.69 -6.29
N ALA A 50 -5.54 -2.23 -5.32
CA ALA A 50 -5.97 -1.98 -3.95
C ALA A 50 -5.83 -0.49 -3.57
N VAL A 51 -6.84 0.07 -2.91
CA VAL A 51 -6.70 1.34 -2.20
C VAL A 51 -6.35 1.04 -0.75
N ILE A 52 -5.21 1.55 -0.31
CA ILE A 52 -4.55 1.22 0.96
C ILE A 52 -4.45 2.52 1.77
N ALA A 53 -5.01 2.56 2.98
CA ALA A 53 -4.97 3.77 3.80
C ALA A 53 -4.95 3.50 5.31
N GLY A 54 -4.39 4.45 6.07
CA GLY A 54 -4.40 4.46 7.53
C GLY A 54 -3.05 4.15 8.18
N ASN A 55 -3.03 4.09 9.51
CA ASN A 55 -1.87 3.71 10.32
C ASN A 55 -2.33 2.80 11.48
N PRO A 56 -2.12 1.48 11.41
CA PRO A 56 -1.53 0.74 10.29
C PRO A 56 -2.46 0.73 9.07
N ALA A 57 -1.88 0.81 7.87
CA ALA A 57 -2.65 0.87 6.64
C ALA A 57 -3.36 -0.46 6.35
N LYS A 58 -4.60 -0.36 5.85
CA LYS A 58 -5.44 -1.49 5.44
C LYS A 58 -6.01 -1.25 4.04
N ILE A 59 -6.43 -2.31 3.38
CA ILE A 59 -7.21 -2.19 2.14
C ILE A 59 -8.58 -1.63 2.50
N ILE A 60 -8.93 -0.48 1.94
CA ILE A 60 -10.23 0.16 2.13
C ILE A 60 -11.13 0.05 0.89
N LYS A 61 -10.53 -0.18 -0.29
CA LYS A 61 -11.25 -0.45 -1.54
C LYS A 61 -10.48 -1.43 -2.42
N ARG A 62 -11.22 -2.18 -3.25
CA ARG A 62 -10.70 -3.00 -4.34
C ARG A 62 -11.35 -2.58 -5.64
N TYR A 63 -10.60 -2.65 -6.73
CA TYR A 63 -11.16 -2.40 -8.05
C TYR A 63 -11.92 -3.65 -8.52
N ASP A 64 -13.17 -3.47 -8.90
CA ASP A 64 -14.00 -4.46 -9.57
C ASP A 64 -13.91 -4.21 -11.08
N GLN A 65 -13.32 -5.15 -11.81
CA GLN A 65 -13.10 -5.05 -13.25
C GLN A 65 -14.40 -5.17 -14.05
N GLU A 66 -15.38 -5.94 -13.56
CA GLU A 66 -16.66 -6.11 -14.24
C GLU A 66 -17.50 -4.83 -14.15
N LYS A 67 -17.41 -4.15 -13.01
CA LYS A 67 -18.18 -2.91 -12.75
C LYS A 67 -17.42 -1.63 -13.07
N ASP A 68 -16.15 -1.74 -13.49
CA ASP A 68 -15.23 -0.62 -13.72
C ASP A 68 -15.22 0.40 -12.56
N LYS A 69 -15.22 -0.10 -11.32
CA LYS A 69 -15.42 0.74 -10.12
C LYS A 69 -14.59 0.27 -8.93
N TRP A 70 -14.19 1.25 -8.12
CA TRP A 70 -13.63 0.98 -6.79
C TRP A 70 -14.73 0.69 -5.78
N ILE A 71 -14.77 -0.53 -5.27
CA ILE A 71 -15.75 -0.98 -4.28
C ILE A 71 -15.10 -1.00 -2.90
N LYS A 72 -15.82 -0.46 -1.91
CA LYS A 72 -15.38 -0.48 -0.52
C LYS A 72 -15.29 -1.93 -0.03
N VAL A 73 -14.17 -2.25 0.64
CA VAL A 73 -14.00 -3.53 1.33
C VAL A 73 -14.81 -3.53 2.63
#